data_AF-A0A2M7TK74-F1
#
_entry.id   AF-A0A2M7TK74-F1
#
_cell.length_a   1.000
_cell.length_b   1.000
_cell.length_c   1.000
_cell.angle_alpha   90.00
_cell.angle_beta   90.00
_cell.angle_gamma   90.00
#
_symmetry.space_group_name_H-M   'P 1'
#
loop_
_entity.id
_entity.type
_entity.pdbx_description
1 polymer ?
#
loop_
_entity_poly.entity_id
_entity_poly.type
_entity_poly.pdbx_seq_one_letter_code
_entity_poly.pdbx_strand_id
1 'polypeptide(L)'
;MEKILMGSVAGFAALTLISYILIVLNIPFLIIPIFIIAAFAAAKPLLKTVKQIKIKLNPQTIIILTVFTLGIAGQMAVISPSGVFKNGDLLFWSAHGHDGTWHIALMEEIKRGWPFQNPAFAGEKLVNYHFFSDILPAMVSQYLPISNLNLYFRIFPFFYSLFLGSSAFFLTKKLSKSFSASIWATVFTYFAGSFGYVIGKGESVFWATQPQSAGGNPPQIISDFLVLGAIYFIILLGEQKEIKKRRVIFAICTVLVGTLVSFKVYAAVVVFGGLIIAGFWQLVRERKLQLLILALISGILAAILYLPNTSNSTSFLIFQPWWYIRTMIVEPSRLNLLDWELRRQTYIYE
;
A
#
# COMPACT_ATOMS: atom_id res chain seq x y z
N MET A 1 -17.51 1.32 -12.75
CA MET A 1 -16.04 1.42 -12.65
C MET A 1 -15.61 1.70 -11.21
N GLU A 2 -15.99 2.83 -10.60
CA GLU A 2 -15.69 3.18 -9.19
C GLU A 2 -15.92 2.04 -8.18
N LYS A 3 -17.12 1.45 -8.15
CA LYS A 3 -17.43 0.32 -7.25
C LYS A 3 -16.53 -0.90 -7.45
N ILE A 4 -16.10 -1.15 -8.69
CA ILE A 4 -15.22 -2.28 -9.01
C ILE A 4 -13.82 -1.97 -8.49
N LEU A 5 -13.25 -0.84 -8.87
CA LEU A 5 -11.86 -0.50 -8.53
C LEU A 5 -11.68 -0.29 -7.02
N MET A 6 -12.55 0.48 -6.37
CA MET A 6 -12.49 0.66 -4.91
C MET A 6 -12.83 -0.62 -4.15
N GLY A 7 -13.76 -1.43 -4.71
CA GLY A 7 -14.06 -2.76 -4.18
C GLY A 7 -12.86 -3.71 -4.29
N SER A 8 -12.07 -3.63 -5.36
CA SER A 8 -10.85 -4.41 -5.55
C SER A 8 -9.75 -4.03 -4.57
N VAL A 9 -9.62 -2.75 -4.19
CA VAL A 9 -8.70 -2.32 -3.11
C VAL A 9 -9.08 -2.97 -1.77
N ALA A 10 -10.37 -2.94 -1.41
CA ALA A 10 -10.86 -3.63 -0.22
C ALA A 10 -10.70 -5.16 -0.32
N GLY A 11 -10.96 -5.73 -1.48
CA GLY A 11 -10.78 -7.15 -1.77
C GLY A 11 -9.32 -7.59 -1.63
N PHE A 12 -8.36 -6.79 -2.09
CA PHE A 12 -6.93 -7.03 -1.93
C PHE A 12 -6.54 -7.15 -0.45
N ALA A 13 -6.94 -6.18 0.38
CA ALA A 13 -6.63 -6.20 1.81
C ALA A 13 -7.31 -7.39 2.52
N ALA A 14 -8.58 -7.66 2.20
CA ALA A 14 -9.33 -8.78 2.79
C ALA A 14 -8.74 -10.14 2.40
N LEU A 15 -8.41 -10.35 1.13
CA LEU A 15 -7.78 -11.60 0.66
C LEU A 15 -6.39 -11.80 1.26
N THR A 16 -5.62 -10.73 1.42
CA THR A 16 -4.31 -10.79 2.08
C THR A 16 -4.46 -11.20 3.54
N LEU A 17 -5.39 -10.58 4.28
CA LEU A 17 -5.68 -10.91 5.68
C LEU A 17 -6.18 -12.34 5.84
N ILE A 18 -7.13 -12.79 5.02
CA ILE A 18 -7.64 -14.15 5.06
C ILE A 18 -6.53 -15.16 4.77
N SER A 19 -5.67 -14.87 3.77
CA SER A 19 -4.53 -15.72 3.45
C SER A 19 -3.58 -15.84 4.64
N TYR A 20 -3.22 -14.71 5.27
CA TYR A 20 -2.41 -14.71 6.47
C TYR A 20 -3.00 -15.57 7.59
N ILE A 21 -4.29 -15.37 7.91
CA ILE A 21 -4.98 -16.12 8.96
C ILE A 21 -4.93 -17.63 8.66
N LEU A 22 -5.20 -18.04 7.43
CA LEU A 22 -5.19 -19.46 7.06
C LEU A 22 -3.79 -20.08 7.08
N ILE A 23 -2.75 -19.31 6.73
CA ILE A 23 -1.35 -19.72 6.86
C ILE A 23 -1.00 -19.95 8.33
N VAL A 24 -1.33 -18.99 9.21
CA VAL A 24 -1.08 -19.11 10.66
C VAL A 24 -1.84 -20.28 11.29
N LEU A 25 -3.05 -20.58 10.81
CA LEU A 25 -3.85 -21.72 11.24
C LEU A 25 -3.41 -23.06 10.61
N ASN A 26 -2.34 -23.08 9.81
CA ASN A 26 -1.82 -24.27 9.11
C ASN A 26 -2.86 -24.94 8.19
N ILE A 27 -3.76 -24.15 7.60
CA ILE A 27 -4.80 -24.59 6.65
C ILE A 27 -4.84 -23.74 5.37
N PRO A 28 -3.68 -23.41 4.75
CA PRO A 28 -3.63 -22.51 3.58
C PRO A 28 -4.39 -23.06 2.37
N PHE A 29 -4.58 -24.38 2.25
CA PHE A 29 -5.35 -24.99 1.15
C PHE A 29 -6.80 -24.48 1.06
N LEU A 30 -7.37 -23.93 2.15
CA LEU A 30 -8.70 -23.32 2.13
C LEU A 30 -8.75 -21.96 1.42
N ILE A 31 -7.61 -21.36 1.06
CA ILE A 31 -7.56 -20.12 0.30
C ILE A 31 -8.28 -20.29 -1.05
N ILE A 32 -8.06 -21.41 -1.75
CA ILE A 32 -8.69 -21.70 -3.04
C ILE A 32 -10.22 -21.77 -2.94
N PRO A 33 -10.83 -22.64 -2.10
CA PRO A 33 -12.28 -22.73 -2.03
C PRO A 33 -12.91 -21.42 -1.55
N ILE A 34 -12.28 -20.69 -0.61
CA ILE A 34 -12.77 -19.36 -0.20
C ILE A 34 -12.73 -18.38 -1.37
N PHE A 35 -11.64 -18.35 -2.15
CA PHE A 35 -11.54 -17.52 -3.34
C PHE A 35 -12.60 -17.86 -4.38
N ILE A 36 -12.83 -19.15 -4.66
CA ILE A 36 -13.86 -19.61 -5.61
C ILE A 36 -15.26 -19.19 -5.13
N ILE A 37 -15.58 -19.40 -3.85
CA ILE A 37 -16.85 -18.99 -3.26
C ILE A 37 -17.02 -17.48 -3.34
N ALA A 38 -15.99 -16.70 -2.99
CA ALA A 38 -16.01 -15.25 -3.07
C ALA A 38 -16.19 -14.76 -4.53
N ALA A 39 -15.49 -15.38 -5.48
CA ALA A 39 -15.60 -15.08 -6.90
C ALA A 39 -17.01 -15.40 -7.42
N PHE A 40 -17.60 -16.53 -7.03
CA PHE A 40 -18.96 -16.91 -7.41
C PHE A 40 -20.01 -15.96 -6.81
N ALA A 41 -19.88 -15.61 -5.52
CA ALA A 41 -20.73 -14.64 -4.86
C ALA A 41 -20.63 -13.23 -5.49
N ALA A 42 -19.43 -12.85 -5.93
CA ALA A 42 -19.18 -11.58 -6.61
C ALA A 42 -19.57 -11.60 -8.10
N ALA A 43 -19.67 -12.77 -8.74
CA ALA A 43 -19.84 -12.89 -10.19
C ALA A 43 -21.11 -12.20 -10.70
N LYS A 44 -22.28 -12.48 -10.12
CA LYS A 44 -23.55 -11.86 -10.55
C LYS A 44 -23.54 -10.33 -10.37
N PRO A 45 -23.21 -9.78 -9.17
CA PRO A 45 -23.08 -8.33 -8.99
C PRO A 45 -22.06 -7.68 -9.91
N LEU A 46 -20.91 -8.35 -10.13
CA LEU A 46 -19.84 -7.86 -10.99
C LEU A 46 -20.29 -7.82 -12.44
N LEU A 47 -20.84 -8.92 -12.98
CA LEU A 47 -21.39 -8.99 -14.33
C LEU A 47 -22.46 -7.94 -14.56
N LYS A 48 -23.38 -7.74 -13.61
CA LYS A 48 -24.38 -6.67 -13.68
C LYS A 48 -23.72 -5.29 -13.74
N THR A 49 -22.72 -5.05 -12.89
CA THR A 49 -22.00 -3.78 -12.86
C THR A 49 -21.24 -3.55 -14.16
N VAL A 50 -20.56 -4.56 -14.69
CA VAL A 50 -19.80 -4.51 -15.96
C VAL A 50 -20.73 -4.25 -17.15
N LYS A 51 -21.86 -4.96 -17.25
CA LYS A 51 -22.86 -4.73 -18.31
C LYS A 51 -23.44 -3.31 -18.28
N GLN A 52 -23.45 -2.65 -17.12
CA GLN A 52 -23.90 -1.27 -16.97
C GLN A 52 -22.83 -0.23 -17.32
N ILE A 53 -21.57 -0.63 -17.48
CA ILE A 53 -20.50 0.27 -17.90
C ILE A 53 -20.68 0.57 -19.39
N LYS A 54 -21.17 1.78 -19.69
CA LYS A 54 -21.18 2.33 -21.04
C LYS A 54 -19.96 3.23 -21.19
N ILE A 55 -18.92 2.75 -21.87
CA ILE A 55 -17.76 3.59 -22.21
C ILE A 55 -18.17 4.46 -23.40
N LYS A 56 -18.28 5.77 -23.16
CA LYS A 56 -18.41 6.75 -24.24
C LYS A 56 -17.01 7.27 -24.55
N LEU A 57 -16.55 7.10 -25.78
CA LEU A 57 -15.31 7.69 -26.27
C LEU A 57 -15.52 9.20 -26.45
N ASN A 58 -15.31 9.95 -25.37
CA ASN A 58 -15.31 11.41 -25.36
C ASN A 58 -13.94 11.89 -24.87
N PRO A 59 -13.64 13.20 -24.97
CA PRO A 59 -12.34 13.73 -24.54
C PRO A 59 -12.00 13.42 -23.08
N GLN A 60 -12.99 13.41 -22.19
CA GLN A 60 -12.79 13.07 -20.77
C GLN A 60 -12.33 11.62 -20.58
N THR A 61 -12.95 10.66 -21.27
CA THR A 61 -12.56 9.26 -21.25
C THR A 61 -11.15 9.09 -21.80
N ILE A 62 -10.82 9.77 -22.91
CA ILE A 62 -9.48 9.73 -23.50
C ILE A 62 -8.45 10.25 -22.50
N ILE A 63 -8.70 11.39 -21.85
CA ILE A 63 -7.80 11.96 -20.84
C ILE A 63 -7.58 10.99 -19.67
N ILE A 64 -8.64 10.37 -19.13
CA ILE A 64 -8.50 9.36 -18.07
C ILE A 64 -7.61 8.22 -18.53
N LEU A 65 -7.91 7.65 -19.71
CA LEU A 65 -7.14 6.52 -20.24
C LEU A 65 -5.68 6.90 -20.45
N THR A 66 -5.40 8.07 -21.03
CA THR A 66 -4.04 8.56 -21.23
C THR A 66 -3.29 8.71 -19.91
N VAL A 67 -3.88 9.36 -18.89
CA VAL A 67 -3.23 9.55 -17.59
C VAL A 67 -2.92 8.21 -16.92
N PHE A 68 -3.88 7.28 -16.89
CA PHE A 68 -3.67 5.96 -16.30
C PHE A 68 -2.66 5.13 -17.10
N THR A 69 -2.77 5.10 -18.43
CA THR A 69 -1.84 4.35 -19.28
C THR A 69 -0.41 4.87 -19.14
N LEU A 70 -0.19 6.19 -19.19
CA LEU A 70 1.14 6.77 -19.03
C LEU A 70 1.69 6.57 -17.61
N GLY A 71 0.85 6.72 -16.58
CA GLY A 71 1.26 6.52 -15.18
C GLY A 71 1.66 5.07 -14.90
N ILE A 72 0.83 4.12 -15.34
CA ILE A 72 1.10 2.68 -15.22
C ILE A 72 2.34 2.31 -16.04
N ALA A 73 2.42 2.74 -17.31
CA ALA A 73 3.57 2.45 -18.16
C ALA A 73 4.87 3.01 -17.56
N GLY A 74 4.84 4.22 -16.99
CA GLY A 74 6.00 4.83 -16.33
C GLY A 74 6.50 4.03 -15.12
N GLN A 75 5.60 3.63 -14.22
CA GLN A 75 5.96 2.75 -13.10
C GLN A 75 6.47 1.39 -13.57
N MET A 76 5.79 0.79 -14.55
CA MET A 76 6.15 -0.52 -15.11
C MET A 76 7.50 -0.49 -15.82
N ALA A 77 7.85 0.60 -16.50
CA ALA A 77 9.12 0.74 -17.20
C ALA A 77 10.33 0.67 -16.26
N VAL A 78 10.18 1.08 -15.00
CA VAL A 78 11.25 1.03 -13.99
C VAL A 78 11.40 -0.39 -13.41
N ILE A 79 10.28 -1.03 -13.04
CA ILE A 79 10.31 -2.29 -12.28
C ILE A 79 10.33 -3.55 -13.16
N SER A 80 9.59 -3.56 -14.26
CA SER A 80 9.37 -4.77 -15.09
C SER A 80 10.57 -5.30 -15.86
N PRO A 81 11.63 -4.51 -16.14
CA PRO A 81 12.85 -5.07 -16.73
C PRO A 81 13.62 -6.02 -15.81
N SER A 82 13.38 -5.99 -14.49
CA SER A 82 14.05 -6.86 -13.52
C SER A 82 13.48 -8.29 -13.51
N GLY A 83 14.29 -9.26 -13.06
CA GLY A 83 13.88 -10.66 -12.98
C GLY A 83 13.65 -11.30 -14.36
N VAL A 84 14.45 -10.91 -15.37
CA VAL A 84 14.47 -11.49 -16.72
C VAL A 84 15.78 -12.24 -16.91
N PHE A 85 15.72 -13.41 -17.55
CA PHE A 85 16.92 -14.10 -18.01
C PHE A 85 17.36 -13.58 -19.38
N LYS A 86 18.61 -13.15 -19.50
CA LYS A 86 19.23 -12.75 -20.77
C LYS A 86 20.59 -13.40 -20.88
N ASN A 87 20.81 -14.18 -21.94
CA ASN A 87 22.06 -14.92 -22.18
C ASN A 87 22.47 -15.86 -21.02
N GLY A 88 21.51 -16.40 -20.27
CA GLY A 88 21.76 -17.26 -19.10
C GLY A 88 21.83 -16.51 -17.77
N ASP A 89 22.02 -15.18 -17.81
CA ASP A 89 22.10 -14.36 -16.60
C ASP A 89 20.73 -13.87 -16.14
N LEU A 90 20.48 -13.93 -14.84
CA LEU A 90 19.30 -13.31 -14.23
C LEU A 90 19.60 -11.83 -13.95
N LEU A 91 18.92 -10.93 -14.66
CA LEU A 91 19.17 -9.50 -14.60
C LEU A 91 18.25 -8.79 -13.60
N PHE A 92 18.82 -7.87 -12.83
CA PHE A 92 18.10 -6.94 -11.97
C PHE A 92 18.57 -5.51 -12.24
N TRP A 93 17.64 -4.57 -12.16
CA TRP A 93 17.92 -3.14 -12.38
C TRP A 93 17.96 -2.41 -11.05
N SER A 94 19.04 -1.65 -10.80
CA SER A 94 19.16 -0.79 -9.61
C SER A 94 18.95 -1.59 -8.30
N ALA A 95 18.27 -0.98 -7.31
CA ALA A 95 17.99 -1.56 -6.00
C ALA A 95 17.21 -2.88 -6.04
N HIS A 96 16.60 -3.25 -7.18
CA HIS A 96 15.85 -4.51 -7.30
C HIS A 96 16.72 -5.76 -7.15
N GLY A 97 18.04 -5.67 -7.38
CA GLY A 97 18.96 -6.78 -7.13
C GLY A 97 19.05 -7.16 -5.65
N HIS A 98 18.83 -6.19 -4.76
CA HIS A 98 18.84 -6.39 -3.31
C HIS A 98 17.42 -6.49 -2.74
N ASP A 99 16.61 -5.44 -2.92
CA ASP A 99 15.28 -5.39 -2.31
C ASP A 99 14.31 -6.36 -3.00
N GLY A 100 14.40 -6.45 -4.33
CA GLY A 100 13.57 -7.37 -5.10
C GLY A 100 13.85 -8.83 -4.75
N THR A 101 15.12 -9.23 -4.67
CA THR A 101 15.49 -10.60 -4.29
C THR A 101 15.08 -10.95 -2.86
N TRP A 102 15.18 -10.00 -1.93
CA TRP A 102 14.66 -10.14 -0.57
C TRP A 102 13.15 -10.45 -0.55
N HIS A 103 12.34 -9.68 -1.27
CA HIS A 103 10.90 -9.95 -1.35
C HIS A 103 10.57 -11.28 -2.04
N ILE A 104 11.32 -11.66 -3.08
CA ILE A 104 11.16 -12.98 -3.73
C ILE A 104 11.45 -14.12 -2.74
N ALA A 105 12.49 -13.98 -1.91
CA ALA A 105 12.84 -14.95 -0.89
C ALA A 105 11.77 -15.04 0.21
N LEU A 106 11.21 -13.89 0.62
CA LEU A 106 10.05 -13.86 1.52
C LEU A 106 8.83 -14.55 0.93
N MET A 107 8.55 -14.35 -0.35
CA MET A 107 7.44 -15.06 -1.01
C MET A 107 7.64 -16.58 -0.99
N GLU A 108 8.86 -17.08 -1.19
CA GLU A 108 9.16 -18.51 -1.06
C GLU A 108 9.00 -19.01 0.37
N GLU A 109 9.44 -18.23 1.36
CA GLU A 109 9.28 -18.58 2.77
C GLU A 109 7.80 -18.64 3.18
N ILE A 110 6.98 -17.67 2.74
CA ILE A 110 5.54 -17.64 3.05
C ILE A 110 4.83 -18.92 2.54
N LYS A 111 5.26 -19.47 1.40
CA LYS A 111 4.71 -20.73 0.85
C LYS A 111 4.99 -21.95 1.73
N ARG A 112 6.07 -21.92 2.52
CA ARG A 112 6.43 -23.00 3.44
C ARG A 112 5.51 -23.06 4.66
N GLY A 113 4.85 -21.95 4.99
CA GLY A 113 3.88 -21.86 6.08
C GLY A 113 4.43 -21.15 7.32
N TRP A 114 3.64 -21.17 8.40
CA TRP A 114 3.98 -20.51 9.66
C TRP A 114 4.72 -21.47 10.61
N PRO A 115 5.75 -21.02 11.38
CA PRO A 115 6.29 -19.65 11.44
C PRO A 115 7.24 -19.32 10.30
N PHE A 116 7.20 -18.06 9.84
CA PHE A 116 8.11 -17.56 8.81
C PHE A 116 9.53 -17.43 9.36
N GLN A 117 10.51 -17.94 8.62
CA GLN A 117 11.94 -17.76 8.90
C GLN A 117 12.50 -16.52 8.19
N ASN A 118 13.61 -16.00 8.71
CA ASN A 118 14.38 -14.98 8.03
C ASN A 118 15.13 -15.62 6.84
N PRO A 119 14.85 -15.22 5.58
CA PRO A 119 15.49 -15.84 4.43
C PRO A 119 17.02 -15.66 4.37
N ALA A 120 17.55 -14.65 5.06
CA ALA A 120 19.00 -14.38 5.13
C ALA A 120 19.66 -15.01 6.36
N PHE A 121 18.91 -15.56 7.31
CA PHE A 121 19.45 -16.15 8.54
C PHE A 121 18.71 -17.42 8.92
N ALA A 122 19.27 -18.57 8.55
CA ALA A 122 18.64 -19.87 8.70
C ALA A 122 18.37 -20.23 10.17
N GLY A 123 17.18 -20.77 10.44
CA GLY A 123 16.76 -21.16 11.79
C GLY A 123 16.17 -20.02 12.62
N GLU A 124 16.22 -18.78 12.11
CA GLU A 124 15.80 -17.60 12.83
C GLU A 124 14.45 -17.10 12.34
N LYS A 125 13.60 -16.64 13.25
CA LYS A 125 12.25 -16.20 12.91
C LYS A 125 12.29 -14.85 12.20
N LEU A 126 11.41 -14.67 11.23
CA LEU A 126 11.16 -13.35 10.66
C LEU A 126 10.39 -12.51 11.69
N VAL A 127 11.07 -11.51 12.25
CA VAL A 127 10.50 -10.56 13.21
C VAL A 127 10.71 -9.13 12.74
N ASN A 128 9.83 -8.23 13.18
CA ASN A 128 9.93 -6.79 12.92
C ASN A 128 10.04 -6.41 11.42
N TYR A 129 9.30 -7.12 10.56
CA TYR A 129 9.28 -6.89 9.13
C TYR A 129 7.86 -6.78 8.57
N HIS A 130 7.69 -6.01 7.49
CA HIS A 130 6.40 -5.76 6.83
C HIS A 130 6.06 -6.77 5.73
N PHE A 131 5.97 -8.06 6.06
CA PHE A 131 5.82 -9.14 5.07
C PHE A 131 4.43 -9.22 4.41
N PHE A 132 3.44 -8.44 4.85
CA PHE A 132 2.07 -8.52 4.32
C PHE A 132 1.97 -8.20 2.82
N SER A 133 2.88 -7.38 2.29
CA SER A 133 2.95 -7.11 0.85
C SER A 133 3.20 -8.37 0.02
N ASP A 134 3.86 -9.36 0.61
CA ASP A 134 4.38 -10.54 -0.08
C ASP A 134 3.42 -11.74 0.04
N ILE A 135 2.45 -11.70 0.95
CA ILE A 135 1.53 -12.82 1.21
C ILE A 135 0.66 -13.14 0.00
N LEU A 136 -0.09 -12.15 -0.50
CA LEU A 136 -0.99 -12.40 -1.63
C LEU A 136 -0.25 -12.84 -2.90
N PRO A 137 0.86 -12.21 -3.33
CA PRO A 137 1.62 -12.71 -4.47
C PRO A 137 2.22 -14.10 -4.21
N ALA A 138 2.68 -14.42 -2.99
CA ALA A 138 3.16 -15.75 -2.65
C ALA A 138 2.08 -16.83 -2.83
N MET A 139 0.87 -16.57 -2.33
CA MET A 139 -0.27 -17.48 -2.46
C MET A 139 -0.72 -17.65 -3.91
N VAL A 140 -0.68 -16.57 -4.71
CA VAL A 140 -0.96 -16.67 -6.15
C VAL A 140 0.05 -17.59 -6.83
N SER A 141 1.35 -17.47 -6.51
CA SER A 141 2.38 -18.37 -7.07
C SER A 141 2.30 -19.80 -6.54
N GLN A 142 1.81 -20.00 -5.32
CA GLN A 142 1.64 -21.34 -4.75
C GLN A 142 0.59 -22.16 -5.51
N TYR A 143 -0.47 -21.52 -5.99
CA TYR A 143 -1.63 -22.20 -6.56
C TYR A 143 -1.79 -22.01 -8.07
N LEU A 144 -1.10 -21.04 -8.67
CA LEU A 144 -1.08 -20.83 -10.12
C LEU A 144 0.34 -21.03 -10.66
N PRO A 145 0.51 -21.51 -11.91
CA PRO A 145 1.82 -21.70 -12.53
C PRO A 145 2.45 -20.38 -12.99
N ILE A 146 2.62 -19.43 -12.07
CA ILE A 146 3.22 -18.12 -12.30
C ILE A 146 4.38 -17.95 -11.31
N SER A 147 5.57 -17.64 -11.84
CA SER A 147 6.77 -17.46 -11.03
C SER A 147 6.68 -16.22 -10.12
N ASN A 148 7.35 -16.27 -8.97
CA ASN A 148 7.46 -15.11 -8.08
C ASN A 148 8.03 -13.89 -8.80
N LEU A 149 9.03 -14.09 -9.67
CA LEU A 149 9.63 -13.02 -10.47
C LEU A 149 8.59 -12.29 -11.31
N ASN A 150 7.68 -13.02 -11.98
CA ASN A 150 6.63 -12.41 -12.79
C ASN A 150 5.56 -11.74 -11.93
N LEU A 151 5.20 -12.33 -10.80
CA LEU A 151 4.24 -11.71 -9.88
C LEU A 151 4.79 -10.40 -9.30
N TYR A 152 6.03 -10.44 -8.82
CA TYR A 152 6.67 -9.31 -8.15
C TYR A 152 7.05 -8.19 -9.11
N PHE A 153 7.66 -8.47 -10.27
CA PHE A 153 8.15 -7.41 -11.16
C PHE A 153 7.13 -6.96 -12.21
N ARG A 154 6.04 -7.70 -12.45
CA ARG A 154 5.12 -7.41 -13.57
C ARG A 154 3.67 -7.33 -13.13
N ILE A 155 3.12 -8.42 -12.61
CA ILE A 155 1.66 -8.54 -12.44
C ILE A 155 1.18 -7.68 -11.26
N PHE A 156 1.77 -7.81 -10.08
CA PHE A 156 1.34 -7.03 -8.92
C PHE A 156 1.67 -5.54 -9.02
N PRO A 157 2.84 -5.10 -9.52
CA PRO A 157 3.10 -3.68 -9.75
C PRO A 157 2.09 -3.00 -10.66
N PHE A 158 1.59 -3.70 -11.70
CA PHE A 158 0.50 -3.19 -12.53
C PHE A 158 -0.77 -2.91 -11.70
N PHE A 159 -1.17 -3.87 -10.85
CA PHE A 159 -2.34 -3.69 -10.00
C PHE A 159 -2.13 -2.62 -8.93
N TYR A 160 -0.94 -2.53 -8.33
CA TYR A 160 -0.59 -1.49 -7.37
C TYR A 160 -0.70 -0.10 -7.98
N SER A 161 -0.15 0.06 -9.19
CA SER A 161 -0.26 1.30 -9.97
C SER A 161 -1.72 1.66 -10.26
N LEU A 162 -2.51 0.70 -10.73
CA LEU A 162 -3.94 0.89 -11.00
C LEU A 162 -4.72 1.28 -9.74
N PHE A 163 -4.47 0.61 -8.61
CA PHE A 163 -5.12 0.88 -7.33
C PHE A 163 -4.73 2.25 -6.79
N LEU A 164 -3.46 2.63 -6.87
CA LEU A 164 -2.99 3.95 -6.47
C LEU A 164 -3.70 5.07 -7.23
N GLY A 165 -3.68 5.02 -8.57
CA GLY A 165 -4.35 6.03 -9.40
C GLY A 165 -5.86 6.04 -9.23
N SER A 166 -6.48 4.86 -9.09
CA SER A 166 -7.93 4.74 -8.87
C SER A 166 -8.35 5.34 -7.52
N SER A 167 -7.64 5.00 -6.45
CA SER A 167 -7.90 5.52 -5.11
C SER A 167 -7.75 7.04 -5.09
N ALA A 168 -6.69 7.60 -5.69
CA ALA A 168 -6.50 9.04 -5.80
C ALA A 168 -7.62 9.72 -6.60
N PHE A 169 -7.98 9.16 -7.76
CA PHE A 169 -9.02 9.70 -8.63
C PHE A 169 -10.38 9.72 -7.93
N PHE A 170 -10.84 8.57 -7.40
CA PHE A 170 -12.18 8.45 -6.82
C PHE A 170 -12.29 9.15 -5.47
N LEU A 171 -11.25 9.15 -4.63
CA LEU A 171 -11.24 9.95 -3.41
C LEU A 171 -11.37 11.44 -3.73
N THR A 172 -10.58 11.95 -4.67
CA THR A 172 -10.64 13.37 -5.04
C THR A 172 -11.97 13.74 -5.66
N LYS A 173 -12.53 12.87 -6.50
CA LYS A 173 -13.88 13.04 -7.05
C LYS A 173 -14.93 13.06 -5.95
N LYS A 174 -14.77 12.22 -4.93
CA LYS A 174 -15.68 12.14 -3.80
C LYS A 174 -15.68 13.43 -2.98
N LEU A 175 -14.49 13.99 -2.73
CA LEU A 175 -14.29 15.21 -1.95
C LEU A 175 -14.68 16.47 -2.72
N SER A 176 -14.14 16.66 -3.93
CA SER A 176 -14.28 17.91 -4.69
C SER A 176 -15.51 17.96 -5.59
N LYS A 177 -16.12 16.81 -5.89
CA LYS A 177 -17.12 16.65 -6.97
C LYS A 177 -16.64 17.12 -8.36
N SER A 178 -15.35 17.40 -8.52
CA SER A 178 -14.76 17.96 -9.75
C SER A 178 -13.98 16.91 -10.52
N PHE A 179 -14.31 16.76 -11.81
CA PHE A 179 -13.59 15.88 -12.72
C PHE A 179 -12.14 16.36 -12.92
N SER A 180 -11.94 17.66 -13.11
CA SER A 180 -10.61 18.24 -13.34
C SER A 180 -9.71 18.07 -12.12
N ALA A 181 -10.22 18.33 -10.91
CA ALA A 181 -9.47 18.09 -9.68
C ALA A 181 -9.05 16.63 -9.54
N SER A 182 -9.95 15.69 -9.92
CA SER A 182 -9.66 14.26 -9.87
C SER A 182 -8.56 13.85 -10.84
N ILE A 183 -8.56 14.41 -12.06
CA ILE A 183 -7.49 14.20 -13.05
C ILE A 183 -6.17 14.74 -12.53
N TRP A 184 -6.14 15.98 -12.04
CA TRP A 184 -4.92 16.59 -11.54
C TRP A 184 -4.36 15.87 -10.32
N ALA A 185 -5.22 15.42 -9.40
CA ALA A 185 -4.79 14.59 -8.28
C ALA A 185 -4.11 13.30 -8.78
N THR A 186 -4.71 12.59 -9.74
CA THR A 186 -4.09 11.38 -10.33
C THR A 186 -2.79 11.69 -11.07
N VAL A 187 -2.71 12.81 -11.80
CA VAL A 187 -1.48 13.28 -12.46
C VAL A 187 -0.38 13.51 -11.43
N PHE A 188 -0.66 14.25 -10.35
CA PHE A 188 0.35 14.47 -9.31
C PHE A 188 0.72 13.17 -8.60
N THR A 189 -0.23 12.26 -8.37
CA THR A 189 0.08 10.94 -7.81
C THR A 189 1.04 10.12 -8.69
N TYR A 190 0.91 10.18 -10.01
CA TYR A 190 1.79 9.41 -10.91
C TYR A 190 3.08 10.13 -11.31
N PHE A 191 3.11 11.46 -11.25
CA PHE A 191 4.18 12.24 -11.89
C PHE A 191 4.82 13.30 -10.99
N ALA A 192 4.27 13.59 -9.79
CA ALA A 192 4.90 14.50 -8.84
C ALA A 192 5.81 13.75 -7.88
N GLY A 193 7.09 13.69 -8.22
CA GLY A 193 8.14 13.14 -7.37
C GLY A 193 9.20 14.16 -7.01
N SER A 194 10.38 13.66 -6.65
CA SER A 194 11.51 14.48 -6.25
C SER A 194 12.14 15.25 -7.42
N PHE A 195 12.54 16.51 -7.21
CA PHE A 195 13.36 17.26 -8.16
C PHE A 195 14.87 17.01 -8.01
N GLY A 196 15.27 15.94 -7.31
CA GLY A 196 16.68 15.65 -7.06
C GLY A 196 17.56 15.58 -8.31
N TYR A 197 17.00 15.13 -9.42
CA TYR A 197 17.70 15.07 -10.71
C TYR A 197 18.09 16.46 -11.25
N VAL A 198 17.36 17.53 -10.90
CA VAL A 198 17.67 18.90 -11.33
C VAL A 198 19.00 19.37 -10.75
N ILE A 199 19.36 18.90 -9.55
CA ILE A 199 20.63 19.19 -8.89
C ILE A 199 21.67 18.07 -9.13
N GLY A 200 21.44 17.19 -10.11
CA GLY A 200 22.34 16.08 -10.43
C GLY A 200 22.43 15.00 -9.35
N LYS A 201 21.45 14.91 -8.45
CA LYS A 201 21.41 13.91 -7.37
C LYS A 201 20.30 12.89 -7.59
N GLY A 202 20.38 11.77 -6.86
CA GLY A 202 19.39 10.69 -6.91
C GLY A 202 18.01 11.13 -6.43
N GLU A 203 17.00 10.32 -6.72
CA GLU A 203 15.61 10.61 -6.39
C GLU A 203 15.38 10.96 -4.93
N SER A 204 16.01 10.24 -4.01
CA SER A 204 15.70 10.31 -2.60
C SER A 204 16.45 11.44 -1.87
N VAL A 205 17.16 12.31 -2.59
CA VAL A 205 17.94 13.43 -2.01
C VAL A 205 17.12 14.35 -1.11
N PHE A 206 15.84 14.56 -1.43
CA PHE A 206 14.91 15.38 -0.64
C PHE A 206 13.95 14.54 0.21
N TRP A 207 14.30 13.28 0.49
CA TRP A 207 13.43 12.30 1.14
C TRP A 207 12.06 12.09 0.47
N ALA A 208 11.95 12.48 -0.79
CA ALA A 208 10.83 12.18 -1.65
C ALA A 208 11.21 11.02 -2.58
N THR A 209 10.32 10.04 -2.71
CA THR A 209 10.47 8.94 -3.66
C THR A 209 9.87 9.34 -5.00
N GLN A 210 10.42 8.88 -6.13
CA GLN A 210 9.70 9.01 -7.39
C GLN A 210 8.48 8.08 -7.40
N PRO A 211 7.30 8.55 -7.78
CA PRO A 211 6.16 7.65 -7.98
C PRO A 211 6.48 6.49 -8.91
N GLN A 212 7.38 6.68 -9.89
CA GLN A 212 7.80 5.66 -10.85
C GLN A 212 8.59 4.52 -10.20
N SER A 213 9.37 4.78 -9.15
CA SER A 213 10.17 3.78 -8.42
C SER A 213 9.45 3.21 -7.20
N ALA A 214 8.33 3.81 -6.77
CA ALA A 214 7.57 3.40 -5.59
C ALA A 214 7.14 1.92 -5.61
N GLY A 215 6.94 1.34 -6.81
CA GLY A 215 6.64 -0.09 -6.98
C GLY A 215 7.77 -1.02 -6.48
N GLY A 216 9.02 -0.53 -6.42
CA GLY A 216 10.16 -1.24 -5.85
C GLY A 216 10.08 -1.43 -4.34
N ASN A 217 9.18 -0.71 -3.66
CA ASN A 217 8.84 -0.92 -2.25
C ASN A 217 7.35 -1.25 -2.14
N PRO A 218 6.94 -2.52 -2.38
CA PRO A 218 5.56 -2.95 -2.27
C PRO A 218 4.86 -2.56 -0.94
N PRO A 219 5.52 -2.70 0.24
CA PRO A 219 4.96 -2.20 1.50
C PRO A 219 4.48 -0.74 1.45
N GLN A 220 5.25 0.13 0.79
CA GLN A 220 4.94 1.55 0.64
C GLN A 220 3.74 1.79 -0.29
N ILE A 221 3.83 1.36 -1.56
CA ILE A 221 2.78 1.65 -2.56
C ILE A 221 1.43 1.03 -2.17
N ILE A 222 1.45 -0.14 -1.52
CA ILE A 222 0.24 -0.76 -0.98
C ILE A 222 -0.36 0.12 0.11
N SER A 223 0.46 0.55 1.08
CA SER A 223 -0.01 1.43 2.14
C SER A 223 -0.60 2.72 1.58
N ASP A 224 0.01 3.30 0.54
CA ASP A 224 -0.50 4.54 -0.08
C ASP A 224 -1.91 4.35 -0.66
N PHE A 225 -2.15 3.32 -1.47
CA PHE A 225 -3.49 3.11 -2.02
C PHE A 225 -4.50 2.63 -0.96
N LEU A 226 -4.05 1.93 0.09
CA LEU A 226 -4.90 1.50 1.20
C LEU A 226 -5.31 2.68 2.08
N VAL A 227 -4.41 3.64 2.35
CA VAL A 227 -4.73 4.88 3.08
C VAL A 227 -5.77 5.68 2.30
N LEU A 228 -5.54 5.93 1.01
CA LEU A 228 -6.50 6.65 0.16
C LEU A 228 -7.84 5.91 0.07
N GLY A 229 -7.81 4.58 -0.06
CA GLY A 229 -8.99 3.72 -0.04
C GLY A 229 -9.75 3.78 1.30
N ALA A 230 -9.04 3.74 2.42
CA ALA A 230 -9.61 3.82 3.76
C ALA A 230 -10.34 5.15 3.96
N ILE A 231 -9.72 6.27 3.59
CA ILE A 231 -10.34 7.60 3.67
C ILE A 231 -11.62 7.64 2.81
N TYR A 232 -11.57 7.12 1.59
CA TYR A 232 -12.73 7.05 0.70
C TYR A 232 -13.89 6.25 1.34
N PHE A 233 -13.60 5.07 1.90
CA PHE A 233 -14.63 4.24 2.55
C PHE A 233 -15.13 4.84 3.88
N ILE A 234 -14.30 5.56 4.63
CA ILE A 234 -14.71 6.30 5.84
C ILE A 234 -15.69 7.43 5.47
N ILE A 235 -15.47 8.14 4.35
CA ILE A 235 -16.43 9.14 3.86
C ILE A 235 -17.75 8.46 3.47
N LEU A 236 -17.70 7.34 2.73
CA LEU A 236 -18.90 6.57 2.40
C LEU A 236 -19.64 6.08 3.65
N LEU A 237 -18.91 5.70 4.69
CA LEU A 237 -19.45 5.22 5.95
C LEU A 237 -20.29 6.30 6.65
N GLY A 238 -19.88 7.58 6.55
CA GLY A 238 -20.60 8.72 7.10
C GLY A 238 -21.87 9.09 6.32
N GLU A 239 -21.87 8.87 5.01
CA GLU A 239 -23.00 9.18 4.13
C GLU A 239 -24.08 8.07 4.09
N GLN A 240 -23.72 6.82 4.44
CA GLN A 240 -24.59 5.67 4.23
C GLN A 240 -25.72 5.58 5.25
N LYS A 241 -26.97 5.77 4.78
CA LYS A 241 -28.19 5.70 5.61
C LYS A 241 -28.68 4.28 5.87
N GLU A 242 -28.50 3.36 4.92
CA GLU A 242 -28.99 1.98 5.05
C GLU A 242 -28.10 1.16 6.00
N ILE A 243 -28.68 0.64 7.08
CA ILE A 243 -27.97 -0.05 8.17
C ILE A 243 -27.14 -1.24 7.66
N LYS A 244 -27.70 -2.09 6.79
CA LYS A 244 -27.01 -3.28 6.28
C LYS A 244 -25.73 -2.89 5.52
N LYS A 245 -25.83 -1.96 4.57
CA LYS A 245 -24.68 -1.45 3.82
C LYS A 245 -23.68 -0.71 4.71
N ARG A 246 -24.16 0.06 5.69
CA ARG A 246 -23.30 0.76 6.65
C ARG A 246 -22.44 -0.22 7.45
N ARG A 247 -23.00 -1.35 7.88
CA ARG A 247 -22.23 -2.43 8.57
C ARG A 247 -21.17 -3.05 7.66
N VAL A 248 -21.49 -3.29 6.38
CA VAL A 248 -20.50 -3.81 5.42
C VAL A 248 -19.37 -2.81 5.19
N ILE A 249 -19.69 -1.53 4.99
CA ILE A 249 -18.66 -0.48 4.83
C ILE A 249 -17.82 -0.34 6.10
N PHE A 250 -18.44 -0.43 7.28
CA PHE A 250 -17.73 -0.43 8.56
C PHE A 250 -16.71 -1.57 8.62
N ALA A 251 -17.11 -2.80 8.27
CA ALA A 251 -16.21 -3.95 8.22
C ALA A 251 -15.07 -3.76 7.20
N ILE A 252 -15.36 -3.19 6.02
CA ILE A 252 -14.33 -2.82 5.03
C ILE A 252 -13.33 -1.83 5.63
N CYS A 253 -13.82 -0.77 6.30
CA CYS A 253 -12.94 0.19 6.96
C CYS A 253 -12.07 -0.47 8.03
N THR A 254 -12.64 -1.39 8.83
CA THR A 254 -11.89 -2.14 9.84
C THR A 254 -10.75 -2.95 9.23
N VAL A 255 -11.00 -3.67 8.13
CA VAL A 255 -9.95 -4.45 7.45
C VAL A 255 -8.89 -3.52 6.86
N LEU A 256 -9.30 -2.46 6.15
CA LEU A 256 -8.36 -1.53 5.54
C LEU A 256 -7.47 -0.86 6.59
N VAL A 257 -8.04 -0.27 7.64
CA VAL A 257 -7.28 0.45 8.67
C VAL A 257 -6.49 -0.52 9.55
N GLY A 258 -7.09 -1.64 9.97
CA GLY A 258 -6.44 -2.59 10.88
C GLY A 258 -5.27 -3.34 10.26
N THR A 259 -5.29 -3.59 8.94
CA THR A 259 -4.17 -4.26 8.25
C THR A 259 -3.02 -3.33 7.88
N LEU A 260 -3.20 -2.01 7.90
CA LEU A 260 -2.14 -1.04 7.54
C LEU A 260 -0.86 -1.26 8.34
N VAL A 261 -0.96 -1.65 9.62
CA VAL A 261 0.21 -1.83 10.49
C VAL A 261 1.17 -2.90 9.95
N SER A 262 0.62 -3.93 9.30
CA SER A 262 1.38 -5.05 8.76
C SER A 262 2.00 -4.74 7.40
N PHE A 263 1.40 -3.82 6.62
CA PHE A 263 1.99 -3.32 5.39
C PHE A 263 3.02 -2.22 5.66
N LYS A 264 2.72 -1.24 6.51
CA LYS A 264 3.66 -0.19 6.91
C LYS A 264 3.18 0.49 8.19
N VAL A 265 3.93 0.32 9.28
CA VAL A 265 3.57 0.86 10.61
C VAL A 265 3.35 2.38 10.59
N TYR A 266 4.20 3.14 9.90
CA TYR A 266 4.07 4.60 9.83
C TYR A 266 2.76 5.06 9.20
N ALA A 267 2.27 4.35 8.17
CA ALA A 267 0.97 4.65 7.55
C ALA A 267 -0.18 4.39 8.54
N ALA A 268 -0.11 3.29 9.29
CA ALA A 268 -1.09 2.99 10.33
C ALA A 268 -1.11 4.07 11.43
N VAL A 269 0.05 4.49 11.94
CA VAL A 269 0.15 5.53 12.98
C VAL A 269 -0.53 6.82 12.53
N VAL A 270 -0.29 7.27 11.30
CA VAL A 270 -0.91 8.48 10.74
C VAL A 270 -2.44 8.32 10.63
N VAL A 271 -2.92 7.21 10.09
CA VAL A 271 -4.36 6.98 9.93
C VAL A 271 -5.06 6.82 11.27
N PHE A 272 -4.50 6.09 12.22
CA PHE A 272 -5.06 5.95 13.56
C PHE A 272 -5.11 7.30 14.29
N GLY A 273 -4.03 8.08 14.25
CA GLY A 273 -4.01 9.42 14.84
C GLY A 273 -5.11 10.31 14.25
N GLY A 274 -5.22 10.37 12.92
CA GLY A 274 -6.27 11.11 12.23
C GLY A 274 -7.68 10.61 12.57
N LEU A 275 -7.89 9.29 12.63
CA LEU A 275 -9.18 8.68 12.93
C LEU A 275 -9.62 8.93 14.38
N ILE A 276 -8.69 8.90 15.34
CA ILE A 276 -8.96 9.22 16.74
C ILE A 276 -9.34 10.69 16.89
N ILE A 277 -8.58 11.61 16.29
CA ILE A 277 -8.89 13.06 16.30
C ILE A 277 -10.26 13.31 15.66
N ALA A 278 -10.51 12.76 14.48
CA ALA A 278 -11.80 12.86 13.80
C ALA A 278 -12.94 12.23 14.62
N GLY A 279 -12.66 11.15 15.34
CA GLY A 279 -13.61 10.48 16.23
C GLY A 279 -13.98 11.33 17.44
N PHE A 280 -13.01 11.97 18.09
CA PHE A 280 -13.30 12.93 19.16
C PHE A 280 -14.07 14.14 18.64
N TRP A 281 -13.71 14.67 17.46
CA TRP A 281 -14.47 15.73 16.83
C TRP A 281 -15.92 15.32 16.56
N GLN A 282 -16.15 14.13 16.00
CA GLN A 282 -17.47 13.58 15.76
C GLN A 282 -18.25 13.37 17.07
N LEU A 283 -17.60 12.93 18.14
CA LEU A 283 -18.22 12.77 19.45
C LEU A 283 -18.67 14.13 20.01
N VAL A 284 -17.82 15.15 19.96
CA VAL A 284 -18.13 16.48 20.49
C VAL A 284 -19.21 17.19 19.67
N ARG A 285 -19.09 17.16 18.33
CA ARG A 285 -19.99 17.91 17.41
C ARG A 285 -21.27 17.18 17.06
N GLU A 286 -21.20 15.88 16.82
CA GLU A 286 -22.34 15.09 16.32
C GLU A 286 -22.91 14.12 17.36
N ARG A 287 -22.28 13.98 18.54
CA ARG A 287 -22.65 13.01 19.58
C ARG A 287 -22.67 11.56 19.08
N LYS A 288 -21.81 11.23 18.10
CA LYS A 288 -21.67 9.87 17.56
C LYS A 288 -20.30 9.29 17.93
N LEU A 289 -20.30 8.00 18.26
CA LEU A 289 -19.09 7.24 18.60
C LEU A 289 -18.55 6.41 17.43
N GLN A 290 -19.12 6.54 16.23
CA GLN A 290 -18.87 5.61 15.12
C GLN A 290 -17.39 5.52 14.73
N LEU A 291 -16.70 6.66 14.60
CA LEU A 291 -15.28 6.68 14.24
C LEU A 291 -14.36 6.21 15.39
N LEU A 292 -14.74 6.48 16.65
CA LEU A 292 -13.98 5.97 17.81
C LEU A 292 -14.12 4.44 17.94
N ILE A 293 -15.32 3.89 17.72
CA ILE A 293 -15.54 2.44 17.67
C ILE A 293 -14.77 1.83 16.50
N LEU A 294 -14.73 2.49 15.34
CA LEU A 294 -13.91 2.06 14.21
C LEU A 294 -12.42 2.03 14.58
N ALA A 295 -11.92 3.08 15.23
CA ALA A 295 -10.53 3.14 15.70
C ALA A 295 -10.22 2.01 16.68
N LEU A 296 -11.10 1.75 17.65
CA LEU A 296 -10.93 0.68 18.62
C LEU A 296 -10.89 -0.71 17.96
N ILE A 297 -11.89 -1.05 17.14
CA ILE A 297 -11.96 -2.38 16.50
C ILE A 297 -10.80 -2.57 15.52
N SER A 298 -10.47 -1.55 14.73
CA SER A 298 -9.32 -1.62 13.81
C SER A 298 -8.01 -1.70 14.58
N GLY A 299 -7.91 -1.03 15.73
CA GLY A 299 -6.74 -1.06 16.62
C GLY A 299 -6.53 -2.42 17.27
N ILE A 300 -7.61 -3.10 17.66
CA ILE A 300 -7.55 -4.50 18.12
C ILE A 300 -7.02 -5.41 17.00
N LEU A 301 -7.56 -5.28 15.77
CA LEU A 301 -7.05 -6.05 14.63
C LEU A 301 -5.57 -5.76 14.38
N ALA A 302 -5.17 -4.48 14.39
CA ALA A 302 -3.78 -4.08 14.22
C ALA A 302 -2.88 -4.68 15.31
N ALA A 303 -3.30 -4.65 16.57
CA ALA A 303 -2.55 -5.24 17.68
C ALA A 303 -2.39 -6.77 17.52
N ILE A 304 -3.45 -7.47 17.13
CA ILE A 304 -3.43 -8.92 16.84
C ILE A 304 -2.43 -9.24 15.73
N LEU A 305 -2.34 -8.41 14.69
CA LEU A 305 -1.41 -8.63 13.58
C LEU A 305 0.02 -8.22 13.90
N TYR A 306 0.22 -7.18 14.72
CA TYR A 306 1.53 -6.60 15.00
C TYR A 306 2.27 -7.34 16.11
N LEU A 307 1.63 -7.52 17.28
CA LEU A 307 2.32 -7.98 18.50
C LEU A 307 3.01 -9.35 18.36
N PRO A 308 2.40 -10.38 17.73
CA PRO A 308 3.06 -11.67 17.55
C PRO A 308 4.34 -11.57 16.72
N ASN A 309 4.39 -10.63 15.78
CA ASN A 309 5.47 -10.47 14.80
C ASN A 309 6.59 -9.51 15.26
N THR A 310 6.43 -8.88 16.43
CA THR A 310 7.41 -7.91 16.97
C THR A 310 7.87 -8.19 18.39
N SER A 311 7.35 -9.24 19.03
CA SER A 311 7.80 -9.69 20.34
C SER A 311 9.31 -9.97 20.33
N ASN A 312 10.06 -9.37 21.27
CA ASN A 312 11.53 -9.41 21.39
C ASN A 312 12.34 -8.44 20.49
N SER A 313 11.71 -7.46 19.82
CA SER A 313 12.47 -6.38 19.17
C SER A 313 13.08 -5.39 20.17
N THR A 314 14.34 -4.98 19.93
CA THR A 314 15.21 -4.25 20.87
C THR A 314 14.86 -2.77 21.07
N SER A 315 13.97 -2.18 20.26
CA SER A 315 13.49 -0.82 20.50
C SER A 315 12.12 -0.56 19.85
N PHE A 316 11.25 0.08 20.61
CA PHE A 316 9.98 0.65 20.16
C PHE A 316 10.23 2.10 19.69
N LEU A 317 9.42 2.59 18.74
CA LEU A 317 9.47 3.92 18.09
C LEU A 317 10.34 4.97 18.81
N ILE A 318 11.44 5.38 18.18
CA ILE A 318 12.34 6.41 18.72
C ILE A 318 11.84 7.79 18.29
N PHE A 319 11.53 8.66 19.26
CA PHE A 319 11.19 10.05 18.96
C PHE A 319 12.46 10.84 18.62
N GLN A 320 12.63 11.19 17.35
CA GLN A 320 13.75 11.99 16.85
C GLN A 320 13.22 13.24 16.14
N PRO A 321 12.99 14.36 16.86
CA PRO A 321 12.52 15.58 16.25
C PRO A 321 13.53 16.07 15.20
N TRP A 322 13.02 16.65 14.12
CA TRP A 322 13.83 17.14 12.99
C TRP A 322 14.67 16.08 12.26
N TRP A 323 14.52 14.78 12.58
CA TRP A 323 15.30 13.71 11.95
C TRP A 323 15.25 13.76 10.42
N TYR A 324 14.05 13.96 9.87
CA TYR A 324 13.83 14.04 8.42
C TYR A 324 14.64 15.17 7.78
N ILE A 325 14.58 16.38 8.36
CA ILE A 325 15.30 17.55 7.84
C ILE A 325 16.81 17.38 8.05
N ARG A 326 17.24 16.94 9.24
CA ARG A 326 18.66 16.74 9.55
C ARG A 326 19.30 15.71 8.62
N THR A 327 18.67 14.55 8.44
CA THR A 327 19.19 13.50 7.53
C THR A 327 19.15 13.93 6.07
N MET A 328 18.17 14.73 5.65
CA MET A 328 18.18 15.33 4.30
C MET A 328 19.44 16.16 4.04
N ILE A 329 19.81 16.99 5.03
CA ILE A 329 20.91 17.95 4.93
C ILE A 329 22.26 17.23 5.08
N VAL A 330 22.40 16.36 6.08
CA VAL A 330 23.69 15.87 6.55
C VAL A 330 24.13 14.57 5.88
N GLU A 331 23.20 13.68 5.49
CA GLU A 331 23.57 12.36 4.98
C GLU A 331 24.38 12.44 3.67
N PRO A 332 25.48 11.67 3.53
CA PRO A 332 26.28 11.64 2.30
C PRO A 332 25.49 11.25 1.05
N SER A 333 24.49 10.37 1.22
CA SER A 333 23.59 9.91 0.15
C SER A 333 22.49 10.93 -0.20
N ARG A 334 22.47 12.10 0.46
CA ARG A 334 21.49 13.18 0.31
C ARG A 334 22.19 14.48 -0.08
N LEU A 335 21.93 15.59 0.61
CA LEU A 335 22.52 16.89 0.27
C LEU A 335 24.00 16.97 0.67
N ASN A 336 24.45 16.20 1.67
CA ASN A 336 25.82 16.18 2.18
C ASN A 336 26.36 17.58 2.53
N LEU A 337 25.53 18.40 3.15
CA LEU A 337 25.85 19.76 3.61
C LEU A 337 26.24 19.71 5.09
N LEU A 338 27.20 18.86 5.44
CA LEU A 338 27.67 18.72 6.83
C LEU A 338 28.17 20.05 7.41
N ASP A 339 28.84 20.87 6.60
CA ASP A 339 29.28 22.21 6.97
C ASP A 339 28.12 23.09 7.48
N TRP A 340 26.93 22.99 6.88
CA TRP A 340 25.78 23.77 7.31
C TRP A 340 25.28 23.33 8.69
N GLU A 341 25.28 22.03 8.97
CA GLU A 341 24.93 21.52 10.30
C GLU A 341 25.97 21.90 11.34
N LEU A 342 27.26 21.85 11.01
CA LEU A 342 28.33 22.32 11.89
C LEU A 342 28.20 23.82 12.19
N ARG A 343 27.90 24.64 11.17
CA ARG A 343 27.63 26.07 11.35
C ARG A 343 26.39 26.32 12.20
N ARG A 344 25.30 25.57 12.01
CA ARG A 344 24.10 25.66 12.86
C ARG A 344 24.45 25.36 14.32
N GLN A 345 25.24 24.33 14.57
CA GLN A 345 25.70 23.97 15.91
C GLN A 345 26.69 24.99 16.50
N THR A 346 27.43 25.73 15.67
CA THR A 346 28.43 26.70 16.15
C THR A 346 27.86 28.11 16.34
N TYR A 347 27.01 28.58 15.43
CA TYR A 347 26.56 29.97 15.34
C TYR A 347 25.10 30.19 15.76
N ILE A 348 24.29 29.12 15.83
CA ILE A 348 22.86 29.18 16.19
C ILE A 348 22.62 28.45 17.53
N TYR A 349 23.68 28.20 18.30
CA TYR A 349 23.54 27.76 19.69
C TYR A 349 23.23 28.98 20.57
N GLU A 350 21.96 29.09 20.96
CA GLU A 350 21.51 29.62 22.26
C GLU A 350 21.30 28.45 23.22
#